data_AF-A0A815SWX1-F1
#
_entry.id   AF-A0A815SWX1-F1
#
_cell.length_a   1.000
_cell.length_b   1.000
_cell.length_c   1.000
_cell.angle_alpha   90.00
_cell.angle_beta   90.00
_cell.angle_gamma   90.00
#
_symmetry.space_group_name_H-M   'P 1'
#
loop_
_entity.id
_entity.type
_entity.pdbx_description
1 polymer ?
#
loop_
_entity_poly.entity_id
_entity_poly.type
_entity_poly.pdbx_seq_one_letter_code
_entity_poly.pdbx_strand_id
1 'polypeptide(L)'
;MASSGKIKPEDTSNELKTDRSMKLILVTLGVGILLTISILGLAIAILVKVNTNKSSTITTTPKPLDSILAESIRIDDVMDHLNAFQRIATSSNGNRAVTTIGYNHTLNYITDTLAANTNFIVSEAFFPVRQFAMASDPILISSINGVTKTYTFSKDLSVADFTYIELSTRAN
;
A
#
# COMPACT_ATOMS: atom_id res chain seq x y z
N MET A 1 -19.86 -75.51 15.00
CA MET A 1 -18.51 -75.97 14.64
C MET A 1 -17.53 -74.90 15.09
N ALA A 2 -16.66 -75.27 16.03
CA ALA A 2 -15.56 -74.45 16.52
C ALA A 2 -14.41 -74.39 15.50
N SER A 3 -13.53 -73.38 15.61
CA SER A 3 -12.06 -73.44 15.40
C SER A 3 -11.54 -72.01 15.12
N SER A 4 -10.85 -71.38 16.07
CA SER A 4 -9.37 -71.25 16.11
C SER A 4 -8.89 -70.07 15.25
N GLY A 5 -8.34 -68.96 15.75
CA GLY A 5 -7.33 -68.85 16.79
C GLY A 5 -5.93 -68.88 16.17
N LYS A 6 -5.34 -67.71 15.85
CA LYS A 6 -3.87 -67.55 15.81
C LYS A 6 -3.43 -66.08 15.78
N ILE A 7 -2.58 -65.74 16.74
CA ILE A 7 -1.83 -64.49 16.86
C ILE A 7 -0.34 -64.79 16.55
N LYS A 8 0.33 -63.78 15.94
CA LYS A 8 1.79 -63.52 15.82
C LYS A 8 2.59 -64.35 14.78
N PRO A 9 3.65 -63.78 14.15
CA PRO A 9 4.75 -63.07 14.82
C PRO A 9 5.07 -61.66 14.33
N GLU A 10 5.71 -60.95 15.26
CA GLU A 10 6.51 -59.74 15.13
C GLU A 10 7.77 -60.07 14.31
N ASP A 11 7.98 -59.35 13.21
CA ASP A 11 9.23 -59.32 12.45
C ASP A 11 9.83 -57.92 12.57
N THR A 12 10.76 -57.81 13.51
CA THR A 12 11.79 -56.78 13.55
C THR A 12 12.84 -57.10 12.49
N SER A 13 12.76 -56.43 11.34
CA SER A 13 13.91 -56.21 10.47
C SER A 13 14.11 -54.71 10.25
N ASN A 14 15.36 -54.32 10.45
CA ASN A 14 15.83 -52.96 10.58
C ASN A 14 15.88 -52.30 9.21
N GLU A 15 15.08 -51.27 8.97
CA GLU A 15 15.45 -50.21 8.02
C GLU A 15 15.49 -48.88 8.77
N LEU A 16 16.71 -48.43 9.03
CA LEU A 16 17.03 -47.06 9.37
C LEU A 16 16.69 -46.18 8.17
N LYS A 17 15.41 -45.82 8.01
CA LYS A 17 14.99 -44.84 7.01
C LYS A 17 15.05 -43.45 7.62
N THR A 18 16.29 -43.00 7.79
CA THR A 18 16.62 -41.59 7.90
C THR A 18 15.98 -40.84 6.73
N ASP A 19 15.55 -39.61 7.03
CA ASP A 19 15.39 -38.51 6.09
C ASP A 19 13.98 -38.25 5.54
N ARG A 20 13.31 -37.27 6.17
CA ARG A 20 12.69 -36.13 5.46
C ARG A 20 12.13 -35.05 6.39
N SER A 21 11.79 -35.39 7.63
CA SER A 21 11.31 -34.43 8.64
C SER A 21 12.43 -33.57 9.24
N MET A 22 13.69 -34.00 9.10
CA MET A 22 14.87 -33.29 9.59
C MET A 22 15.70 -32.66 8.45
N LYS A 23 15.05 -32.33 7.32
CA LYS A 23 15.61 -31.41 6.30
C LYS A 23 14.74 -30.19 6.06
N LEU A 24 13.55 -30.12 6.66
CA LEU A 24 12.64 -28.98 6.47
C LEU A 24 12.64 -27.98 7.63
N ILE A 25 13.49 -28.15 8.63
CA ILE A 25 13.70 -27.16 9.70
C ILE A 25 14.98 -26.33 9.46
N LEU A 26 15.81 -26.70 8.47
CA LEU A 26 17.03 -25.96 8.11
C LEU A 26 16.94 -25.15 6.80
N VAL A 27 15.85 -25.29 6.03
CA VAL A 27 15.64 -24.48 4.81
C VAL A 27 14.90 -23.16 5.11
N THR A 28 14.23 -23.06 6.26
CA THR A 28 13.45 -21.87 6.66
C THR A 28 14.29 -20.68 7.16
N LEU A 29 15.58 -20.86 7.45
CA LEU A 29 16.47 -19.74 7.81
C LEU A 29 17.32 -19.19 6.64
N GLY A 30 17.32 -19.83 5.47
CA GLY A 30 18.17 -19.44 4.34
C GLY A 30 17.52 -18.52 3.29
N VAL A 31 16.18 -18.50 3.21
CA VAL A 31 15.48 -17.74 2.15
C VAL A 31 15.08 -16.33 2.62
N GLY A 32 15.01 -16.08 3.93
CA GLY A 32 14.71 -14.76 4.49
C GLY A 32 15.83 -13.72 4.38
N ILE A 33 17.07 -14.14 4.08
CA ILE A 33 18.24 -13.26 4.00
C ILE A 33 18.64 -12.96 2.54
N LEU A 34 18.17 -13.74 1.56
CA LEU A 34 18.43 -13.45 0.13
C LEU A 34 17.45 -12.43 -0.48
N LEU A 35 16.34 -12.11 0.20
CA LEU A 35 15.42 -11.05 -0.24
C LEU A 35 15.81 -9.64 0.23
N THR A 36 16.83 -9.48 1.08
CA THR A 36 17.31 -8.16 1.51
C THR A 36 18.50 -7.63 0.68
N ILE A 37 19.10 -8.44 -0.20
CA ILE A 37 20.25 -8.03 -1.03
C ILE A 37 19.86 -7.77 -2.51
N SER A 38 18.70 -8.26 -2.99
CA SER A 38 18.28 -8.06 -4.40
C SER A 38 17.66 -6.69 -4.73
N ILE A 39 17.58 -5.74 -3.81
CA ILE A 39 17.13 -4.35 -4.11
C ILE A 39 18.29 -3.48 -4.64
N LEU A 40 19.54 -3.96 -4.60
CA LEU A 40 20.72 -3.15 -4.89
C LEU A 40 21.25 -3.22 -6.35
N GLY A 41 20.53 -3.81 -7.31
CA GLY A 41 21.13 -4.02 -8.64
C GLY A 41 20.16 -4.07 -9.81
N LEU A 42 19.61 -2.94 -10.23
CA LEU A 42 19.32 -2.70 -11.65
C LEU A 42 19.18 -1.19 -11.93
N ALA A 43 20.32 -0.52 -12.07
CA ALA A 43 20.38 0.75 -12.79
C ALA A 43 21.02 0.48 -14.16
N ILE A 44 20.62 1.34 -15.11
CA ILE A 44 21.21 1.63 -16.44
C ILE A 44 20.36 1.15 -17.63
N ALA A 45 20.08 2.15 -18.50
CA ALA A 45 19.57 2.10 -19.88
C ALA A 45 18.07 2.42 -20.10
N ILE A 46 17.69 3.69 -19.87
CA ILE A 46 16.77 4.37 -20.79
C ILE A 46 17.47 5.62 -21.31
N LEU A 47 18.22 5.45 -22.39
CA LEU A 47 18.84 6.55 -23.15
C LEU A 47 17.87 6.99 -24.25
N VAL A 48 17.32 8.19 -24.06
CA VAL A 48 17.01 9.21 -25.09
C VAL A 48 16.07 8.79 -26.23
N LYS A 49 14.78 9.15 -26.10
CA LYS A 49 14.08 9.96 -27.11
C LYS A 49 12.77 10.54 -26.56
N VAL A 50 12.82 11.73 -25.97
CA VAL A 50 11.63 12.58 -25.85
C VAL A 50 11.94 13.95 -26.43
N ASN A 51 11.09 14.31 -27.38
CA ASN A 51 11.13 15.47 -28.24
C ASN A 51 11.40 16.78 -27.52
N THR A 52 12.14 17.62 -28.24
CA THR A 52 12.29 19.06 -28.10
C THR A 52 10.96 19.79 -27.92
N ASN A 53 10.46 19.83 -26.69
CA ASN A 53 9.68 20.98 -26.25
C ASN A 53 10.72 21.97 -25.74
N LYS A 54 10.86 23.13 -26.39
CA LYS A 54 11.51 24.29 -25.79
C LYS A 54 10.70 24.68 -24.55
N SER A 55 10.92 23.98 -23.45
CA SER A 55 10.62 24.47 -22.14
C SER A 55 11.53 25.68 -21.96
N SER A 56 10.94 26.85 -21.79
CA SER A 56 11.68 28.01 -21.29
C SER A 56 12.34 27.57 -19.99
N THR A 57 13.63 27.25 -20.06
CA THR A 57 14.45 26.99 -18.89
C THR A 57 14.53 28.31 -18.14
N ILE A 58 13.58 28.52 -17.22
CA ILE A 58 13.88 29.32 -16.06
C ILE A 58 14.96 28.52 -15.35
N THR A 59 16.23 28.86 -15.59
CA THR A 59 17.32 28.38 -14.76
C THR A 59 17.15 29.03 -13.40
N THR A 60 16.17 28.57 -12.63
CA THR A 60 16.18 28.75 -11.19
C THR A 60 17.28 27.83 -10.70
N THR A 61 18.51 28.35 -10.65
CA THR A 61 19.52 27.79 -9.76
C THR A 61 18.82 27.60 -8.42
N PRO A 62 18.64 26.36 -7.92
CA PRO A 62 17.93 26.16 -6.67
C PRO A 62 18.70 26.93 -5.62
N LYS A 63 18.06 27.96 -5.07
CA LYS A 63 18.60 28.67 -3.90
C LYS A 63 18.88 27.57 -2.88
N PRO A 64 20.10 27.47 -2.33
CA PRO A 64 20.38 26.53 -1.26
C PRO A 64 19.30 26.71 -0.20
N LEU A 65 18.67 25.61 0.19
CA LEU A 65 17.73 25.63 1.31
C LEU A 65 18.49 26.22 2.49
N ASP A 66 17.94 27.28 3.08
CA ASP A 66 18.55 27.93 4.24
C ASP A 66 18.74 26.87 5.33
N SER A 67 19.98 26.60 5.72
CA SER A 67 20.31 25.53 6.67
C SER A 67 19.60 25.76 8.01
N ILE A 68 19.37 27.02 8.37
CA ILE A 68 18.63 27.41 9.57
C ILE A 68 17.18 26.95 9.49
N LEU A 69 16.55 27.06 8.31
CA LEU A 69 15.16 26.62 8.12
C LEU A 69 15.08 25.09 8.20
N ALA A 70 16.01 24.39 7.55
CA ALA A 70 16.03 22.93 7.56
C ALA A 70 16.23 22.37 8.98
N GLU A 71 17.12 22.99 9.77
CA GLU A 71 17.38 22.61 11.16
C GLU A 71 16.20 22.93 12.09
N SER A 72 15.37 23.93 11.75
CA SER A 72 14.20 24.31 12.55
C SER A 72 13.03 23.33 12.44
N ILE A 73 13.00 22.50 11.39
CA ILE A 73 11.91 21.53 11.17
C ILE A 73 12.26 20.21 11.86
N ARG A 74 11.56 19.92 12.96
CA ARG A 74 11.76 18.68 13.72
C ARG A 74 10.77 17.61 13.29
N ILE A 75 11.26 16.39 13.08
CA ILE A 75 10.43 15.26 12.65
C ILE A 75 9.32 14.95 13.66
N ASP A 76 9.61 15.07 14.96
CA ASP A 76 8.64 14.78 16.02
C ASP A 76 7.43 15.72 15.95
N ASP A 77 7.65 17.02 15.69
CA ASP A 77 6.56 18.00 15.54
C ASP A 77 5.67 17.68 14.33
N VAL A 78 6.29 17.25 13.22
CA VAL A 78 5.55 16.80 12.04
C VAL A 78 4.70 15.57 12.36
N MET A 79 5.27 14.61 13.08
CA MET A 79 4.56 13.39 13.47
C MET A 79 3.40 13.68 14.44
N ASP A 80 3.55 14.65 15.34
CA ASP A 80 2.47 15.08 16.23
C ASP A 80 1.27 15.65 15.45
N HIS A 81 1.52 16.47 14.42
CA HIS A 81 0.47 16.96 13.54
C HIS A 81 -0.20 15.82 12.75
N LEU A 82 0.58 14.87 12.21
CA LEU A 82 0.02 13.72 11.50
C LEU A 82 -0.83 12.83 12.42
N ASN A 83 -0.40 12.63 13.66
CA ASN A 83 -1.17 11.89 14.67
C ASN A 83 -2.46 12.64 15.03
N ALA A 84 -2.44 13.96 15.14
CA ALA A 84 -3.63 14.77 15.35
C ALA A 84 -4.62 14.63 14.18
N PHE A 85 -4.14 14.69 12.94
CA PHE A 85 -4.96 14.49 11.76
C PHE A 85 -5.56 13.08 11.69
N GLN A 86 -4.80 12.04 12.04
CA GLN A 86 -5.33 10.68 12.09
C GLN A 86 -6.40 10.55 13.17
N ARG A 87 -6.18 11.13 14.36
CA ARG A 87 -7.18 11.15 15.43
C ARG A 87 -8.48 11.84 14.99
N ILE A 88 -8.38 12.98 14.31
CA ILE A 88 -9.52 13.71 13.75
C ILE A 88 -10.26 12.85 12.72
N ALA A 89 -9.53 12.17 11.82
CA ALA A 89 -10.14 11.27 10.85
C ALA A 89 -10.90 10.14 11.55
N THR A 90 -10.27 9.49 12.54
CA THR A 90 -10.89 8.40 13.30
C THR A 90 -12.16 8.84 14.03
N SER A 91 -12.17 10.03 14.65
CA SER A 91 -13.36 10.56 15.31
C SER A 91 -14.44 11.09 14.35
N SER A 92 -14.12 11.27 13.07
CA SER A 92 -14.99 11.88 12.06
C SER A 92 -15.33 10.89 10.92
N ASN A 93 -15.78 9.69 11.29
CA ASN A 93 -16.19 8.63 10.35
C ASN A 93 -15.07 8.19 9.38
N GLY A 94 -13.82 8.23 9.85
CA GLY A 94 -12.66 7.73 9.11
C GLY A 94 -12.16 8.63 7.98
N ASN A 95 -12.63 9.88 7.86
CA ASN A 95 -12.21 10.76 6.77
C ASN A 95 -12.06 12.23 7.19
N ARG A 96 -11.30 12.97 6.38
CA ARG A 96 -11.14 14.44 6.46
C ARG A 96 -11.42 15.09 5.10
N ALA A 97 -12.30 14.44 4.33
CA ALA A 97 -12.65 14.88 2.99
C ALA A 97 -13.39 16.23 3.05
N VAL A 98 -13.20 17.08 2.04
CA VAL A 98 -13.93 18.35 1.93
C VAL A 98 -15.43 18.14 2.08
N THR A 99 -16.12 19.11 2.70
CA THR A 99 -17.55 19.07 3.07
C THR A 99 -17.94 18.09 4.19
N THR A 100 -16.99 17.39 4.82
CA THR A 100 -17.28 16.54 5.98
C THR A 100 -16.91 17.19 7.31
N ILE A 101 -17.45 16.67 8.42
CA ILE A 101 -17.12 17.14 9.77
C ILE A 101 -15.60 17.04 10.04
N GLY A 102 -14.94 16.00 9.51
CA GLY A 102 -13.50 15.81 9.67
C GLY A 102 -12.67 16.91 9.00
N TYR A 103 -13.16 17.48 7.90
CA TYR A 103 -12.53 18.65 7.28
C TYR A 103 -12.61 19.88 8.20
N ASN A 104 -13.79 20.19 8.74
CA ASN A 104 -13.96 21.33 9.65
C ASN A 104 -13.11 21.17 10.93
N HIS A 105 -13.07 19.98 11.52
CA HIS A 105 -12.19 19.72 12.68
C HIS A 105 -10.71 19.87 12.34
N THR A 106 -10.30 19.50 11.12
CA THR A 106 -8.93 19.69 10.65
C THR A 106 -8.60 21.17 10.48
N LEU A 107 -9.53 21.94 9.91
CA LEU A 107 -9.38 23.39 9.75
C LEU A 107 -9.20 24.06 11.12
N ASN A 108 -10.10 23.77 12.07
CA ASN A 108 -10.01 24.29 13.44
C ASN A 108 -8.68 23.94 14.10
N TYR A 109 -8.23 22.68 14.00
CA TYR A 109 -6.94 22.28 14.57
C TYR A 109 -5.78 23.11 14.00
N ILE A 110 -5.75 23.34 12.68
CA ILE A 110 -4.68 24.12 12.04
C ILE A 110 -4.77 25.59 12.48
N THR A 111 -5.95 26.19 12.45
CA THR A 111 -6.12 27.61 12.80
C THR A 111 -5.80 27.85 14.28
N ASP A 112 -6.27 26.99 15.18
CA ASP A 112 -5.95 27.05 16.61
C ASP A 112 -4.44 26.85 16.86
N THR A 113 -3.82 25.87 16.16
CA THR A 113 -2.37 25.61 16.31
C THR A 113 -1.56 26.81 15.86
N LEU A 114 -1.89 27.42 14.71
CA LEU A 114 -1.19 28.59 14.21
C LEU A 114 -1.40 29.80 15.12
N ALA A 115 -2.64 30.06 15.55
CA ALA A 115 -2.96 31.18 16.43
C ALA A 115 -2.29 31.04 17.82
N ALA A 116 -2.19 29.82 18.36
CA ALA A 116 -1.62 29.59 19.68
C ALA A 116 -0.07 29.57 19.71
N ASN A 117 0.57 29.14 18.62
CA ASN A 117 2.03 28.85 18.62
C ASN A 117 2.83 29.80 17.73
N THR A 118 2.20 30.76 17.06
CA THR A 118 2.87 31.71 16.16
C THR A 118 2.32 33.12 16.34
N ASN A 119 2.96 34.07 15.68
CA ASN A 119 2.49 35.45 15.54
C ASN A 119 1.76 35.70 14.21
N PHE A 120 1.28 34.63 13.54
CA PHE A 120 0.61 34.76 12.26
C PHE A 120 -0.78 35.38 12.40
N ILE A 121 -1.15 36.20 11.41
CA ILE A 121 -2.52 36.66 11.23
C ILE A 121 -3.25 35.59 10.40
N VAL A 122 -4.02 34.74 11.07
CA VAL A 122 -4.74 33.64 10.44
C VAL A 122 -6.03 34.18 9.80
N SER A 123 -6.28 33.82 8.54
CA SER A 123 -7.53 34.12 7.85
C SER A 123 -7.99 32.91 7.04
N GLU A 124 -9.30 32.70 6.99
CA GLU A 124 -9.93 31.62 6.24
C GLU A 124 -10.56 32.17 4.96
N ALA A 125 -10.34 31.49 3.84
CA ALA A 125 -10.93 31.83 2.56
C ALA A 125 -11.88 30.72 2.11
N PHE A 126 -13.13 31.09 1.85
CA PHE A 126 -14.15 30.17 1.37
C PHE A 126 -14.17 30.13 -0.15
N PHE A 127 -14.28 28.93 -0.70
CA PHE A 127 -14.40 28.72 -2.14
C PHE A 127 -15.38 27.58 -2.43
N PRO A 128 -16.11 27.63 -3.56
CA PRO A 128 -17.05 26.57 -3.92
C PRO A 128 -16.28 25.30 -4.33
N VAL A 129 -16.80 24.14 -3.92
CA VAL A 129 -16.27 22.84 -4.29
C VAL A 129 -17.35 22.02 -4.96
N ARG A 130 -17.03 21.42 -6.12
CA ARG A 130 -17.89 20.44 -6.76
C ARG A 130 -17.75 19.12 -6.02
N GLN A 131 -18.84 18.66 -5.41
CA GLN A 131 -18.89 17.35 -4.78
C GLN A 131 -19.37 16.32 -5.80
N PHE A 132 -18.64 15.21 -5.88
CA PHE A 132 -19.08 14.04 -6.60
C PHE A 132 -19.56 13.02 -5.57
N ALA A 133 -20.84 12.68 -5.63
CA ALA A 133 -21.38 11.53 -4.93
C ALA A 133 -21.60 10.41 -5.96
N MET A 134 -21.31 9.17 -5.56
CA MET A 134 -21.70 8.03 -6.39
C MET A 134 -23.23 7.95 -6.38
N ALA A 135 -23.85 8.00 -7.56
CA ALA A 135 -25.30 7.85 -7.70
C ALA A 135 -25.77 6.42 -7.39
N SER A 136 -24.87 5.44 -7.56
CA SER A 136 -25.08 4.01 -7.35
C SER A 136 -23.74 3.33 -7.13
N ASP A 137 -23.75 2.10 -6.60
CA ASP A 137 -22.55 1.27 -6.51
C ASP A 137 -21.89 1.10 -7.89
N PRO A 138 -20.54 1.11 -7.96
CA PRO A 138 -19.83 0.98 -9.22
C PRO A 138 -20.03 -0.42 -9.81
N ILE A 139 -20.18 -0.48 -11.13
CA ILE A 139 -20.25 -1.73 -11.88
C ILE A 139 -18.94 -1.86 -12.65
N LEU A 140 -18.20 -2.95 -12.42
CA LEU A 140 -17.05 -3.29 -13.24
C LEU A 140 -17.53 -4.19 -14.38
N ILE A 141 -17.13 -3.88 -15.61
CA ILE A 141 -17.39 -4.72 -16.77
C ILE A 141 -16.04 -5.13 -17.35
N SER A 142 -15.76 -6.43 -17.42
CA SER A 142 -14.57 -6.96 -18.09
C SER A 142 -14.96 -7.60 -19.43
N SER A 143 -14.08 -7.47 -20.42
CA SER A 143 -14.21 -8.15 -21.71
C SER A 143 -12.89 -8.83 -22.04
N ILE A 144 -12.89 -10.16 -22.11
CA ILE A 144 -11.72 -10.98 -22.43
C ILE A 144 -12.11 -11.88 -23.59
N ASN A 145 -11.36 -11.83 -24.69
CA ASN A 145 -11.63 -12.62 -25.90
C ASN A 145 -13.08 -12.51 -26.41
N GLY A 146 -13.69 -11.32 -26.29
CA GLY A 146 -15.08 -11.07 -26.71
C GLY A 146 -16.15 -11.52 -25.70
N VAL A 147 -15.78 -12.17 -24.60
CA VAL A 147 -16.71 -12.54 -23.52
C VAL A 147 -16.78 -11.40 -22.51
N THR A 148 -17.97 -10.82 -22.35
CA THR A 148 -18.22 -9.75 -21.38
C THR A 148 -18.77 -10.32 -20.07
N LYS A 149 -18.18 -9.92 -18.94
CA LYS A 149 -18.68 -10.21 -17.59
C LYS A 149 -18.96 -8.92 -16.84
N THR A 150 -20.08 -8.89 -16.13
CA THR A 150 -20.49 -7.76 -15.27
C THR A 150 -20.30 -8.16 -13.82
N TYR A 151 -19.60 -7.32 -13.07
CA TYR A 151 -19.30 -7.50 -11.65
C TYR A 151 -19.99 -6.40 -10.86
N THR A 152 -20.78 -6.81 -9.87
CA THR A 152 -21.40 -5.88 -8.92
C THR A 152 -20.42 -5.65 -7.78
N PHE A 153 -20.22 -4.39 -7.40
CA PHE A 153 -19.42 -4.05 -6.24
C PHE A 153 -19.95 -4.72 -4.97
N SER A 154 -19.06 -5.30 -4.18
CA SER A 154 -19.38 -5.89 -2.88
C SER A 154 -18.28 -5.54 -1.88
N LYS A 155 -18.67 -5.27 -0.63
CA LYS A 155 -17.73 -5.08 0.49
C LYS A 155 -17.37 -6.39 1.18
N ASP A 156 -18.05 -7.48 0.82
CA ASP A 156 -17.74 -8.81 1.33
C ASP A 156 -16.48 -9.33 0.63
N LEU A 157 -15.38 -9.45 1.37
CA LEU A 157 -14.11 -9.92 0.84
C LEU A 157 -14.16 -11.39 0.40
N SER A 158 -15.14 -12.17 0.87
CA SER A 158 -15.29 -13.58 0.49
C SER A 158 -15.80 -13.78 -0.94
N VAL A 159 -16.39 -12.75 -1.54
CA VAL A 159 -16.88 -12.77 -2.93
C VAL A 159 -15.94 -12.05 -3.91
N ALA A 160 -14.74 -11.66 -3.46
CA ALA A 160 -13.75 -11.03 -4.33
C ALA A 160 -13.18 -12.06 -5.33
N ASP A 161 -13.27 -11.73 -6.63
CA ASP A 161 -12.67 -12.54 -7.71
C ASP A 161 -11.32 -11.93 -8.10
N PHE A 162 -10.25 -12.73 -8.05
CA PHE A 162 -8.90 -12.32 -8.44
C PHE A 162 -8.57 -12.93 -9.79
N THR A 163 -8.50 -12.08 -10.83
CA THR A 163 -8.09 -12.54 -12.16
C THR A 163 -6.59 -12.34 -12.34
N TYR A 164 -5.84 -13.42 -12.54
CA TYR A 164 -4.48 -13.36 -13.03
C TYR A 164 -4.50 -13.08 -14.53
N ILE A 165 -3.92 -11.96 -14.95
CA ILE A 165 -3.76 -11.63 -16.37
C ILE A 165 -2.38 -12.13 -16.80
N GLU A 166 -2.34 -13.20 -17.61
CA GLU A 166 -1.12 -13.57 -18.33
C GLU A 166 -0.96 -12.66 -19.55
N LEU A 167 -0.10 -11.65 -19.41
CA LEU A 167 0.28 -10.78 -20.53
C LEU A 167 1.31 -11.52 -21.39
N SER A 168 0.90 -12.00 -22.57
CA SER A 168 1.84 -12.55 -23.56
C SER A 168 2.35 -11.43 -24.47
N THR A 169 3.66 -11.23 -24.53
CA THR A 169 4.32 -10.30 -25.47
C THR A 169 4.59 -10.98 -26.81
N ARG A 170 3.59 -11.61 -27.44
CA ARG A 170 3.78 -12.12 -28.80
C ARG A 170 3.52 -10.98 -29.78
N ALA A 171 4.62 -10.35 -30.22
CA ALA A 171 4.62 -9.44 -31.36
C ALA A 171 4.13 -10.21 -32.60
N ASN A 172 3.13 -9.65 -33.29
CA ASN A 172 2.84 -9.96 -34.68
C ASN A 172 3.72 -9.08 -35.57
#